data_AF-A0AAW0HWT5-F1
#
_entry.id   AF-A0AAW0HWT5-F1
#
_cell.length_a   1.000
_cell.length_b   1.000
_cell.length_c   1.000
_cell.angle_alpha   90.00
_cell.angle_beta   90.00
_cell.angle_gamma   90.00
#
_symmetry.space_group_name_H-M   'P 1'
#
loop_
_entity.id
_entity.type
_entity.pdbx_description
1 polymer ?
#
loop_
_entity_poly.entity_id
_entity_poly.type
_entity_poly.pdbx_seq_one_letter_code
_entity_poly.pdbx_strand_id
1 'polypeptide(L)'
;MVLFVLELEWVLSTGQDKQFAWHCSESGQRLGCYRTSAVASGLQFDVETRHVFIGDHSGQVTILKLEQENCTLLTTFRGHTGKI
;
A
#
# COMPACT_ATOMS: atom_id res chain seq x y z
N MET A 1 8.90 0.72 -3.32
CA MET A 1 8.95 2.11 -2.80
C MET A 1 8.79 2.06 -1.30
N VAL A 2 9.18 3.11 -0.57
CA VAL A 2 9.01 3.21 0.89
C VAL A 2 8.46 4.58 1.23
N LEU A 3 7.50 4.65 2.14
CA LEU A 3 6.90 5.87 2.66
C LEU A 3 6.88 5.79 4.19
N PHE A 4 7.40 6.83 4.86
CA PHE A 4 7.27 6.98 6.30
C PHE A 4 6.09 7.92 6.60
N VAL A 5 5.19 7.48 7.47
CA VAL A 5 4.00 8.22 7.91
C VAL A 5 4.21 8.58 9.38
N LEU A 6 4.59 9.83 9.62
CA LEU A 6 4.97 10.32 10.94
C LEU A 6 3.81 10.27 11.93
N GLU A 7 2.60 10.64 11.49
CA GLU A 7 1.41 10.74 12.32
C GLU A 7 0.96 9.40 12.92
N LEU A 8 1.33 8.30 12.28
CA LEU A 8 1.00 6.94 12.72
C LEU A 8 2.23 6.15 13.19
N GLU A 9 3.43 6.71 13.03
CA GLU A 9 4.69 6.00 13.23
C GLU A 9 4.75 4.70 12.41
N TRP A 10 4.35 4.78 11.12
CA TRP A 10 4.30 3.63 10.21
C TRP A 10 5.28 3.77 9.05
N VAL A 11 5.89 2.65 8.66
CA VAL A 11 6.66 2.52 7.42
C VAL A 11 5.88 1.64 6.45
N LEU A 12 5.41 2.23 5.36
CA LEU A 12 4.71 1.56 4.27
C LEU A 12 5.71 1.23 3.17
N SER A 13 5.68 0.02 2.64
CA SER A 13 6.61 -0.42 1.62
C SER A 13 5.96 -1.27 0.53
N THR A 14 6.55 -1.21 -0.65
CA THR A 14 6.23 -2.08 -1.78
C THR A 14 7.48 -2.66 -2.42
N GLY A 15 7.42 -3.92 -2.86
CA GLY A 15 8.53 -4.65 -3.46
C GLY A 15 8.27 -5.19 -4.87
N GLN A 16 9.35 -5.65 -5.52
CA GLN A 16 9.28 -6.37 -6.80
C GLN A 16 8.62 -7.76 -6.67
N ASP A 17 8.46 -8.24 -5.44
CA ASP A 17 7.74 -9.46 -5.07
C ASP A 17 6.21 -9.30 -5.09
N LYS A 18 5.70 -8.12 -5.48
CA LYS A 18 4.28 -7.73 -5.50
C LYS A 18 3.67 -7.66 -4.11
N GLN A 19 4.48 -7.43 -3.09
CA GLN A 19 3.99 -7.23 -1.73
C GLN A 19 3.91 -5.74 -1.41
N PHE A 20 2.79 -5.35 -0.81
CA PHE A 20 2.66 -4.18 0.01
C PHE A 20 2.70 -4.62 1.47
N ALA A 21 3.41 -3.90 2.32
CA ALA A 21 3.44 -4.14 3.77
C ALA A 21 3.56 -2.84 4.54
N TRP A 22 3.10 -2.83 5.79
CA TRP A 22 3.35 -1.73 6.71
C TRP A 22 3.84 -2.26 8.06
N HIS A 23 4.69 -1.46 8.69
CA HIS A 23 5.39 -1.79 9.93
C HIS A 23 5.30 -0.63 10.90
N CYS A 24 5.34 -0.91 12.20
CA CYS A 24 5.60 0.10 13.21
C CYS A 24 7.05 0.57 13.07
N SER A 25 7.29 1.88 12.96
CA SER A 25 8.62 2.47 12.82
C SER A 25 9.46 2.29 14.10
N GLU A 26 8.82 2.29 15.27
CA GLU A 26 9.48 2.21 16.57
C GLU A 26 9.93 0.79 16.91
N SER A 27 9.06 -0.21 16.68
CA SER A 27 9.34 -1.61 17.04
C SER A 27 9.85 -2.46 15.87
N GLY A 28 9.66 -2.00 14.63
CA GLY A 28 9.91 -2.79 13.42
C GLY A 28 8.90 -3.92 13.18
N GLN A 29 7.90 -4.09 14.06
CA GLN A 29 6.89 -5.13 13.91
C GLN A 29 6.09 -4.91 12.63
N ARG A 30 5.91 -5.99 11.85
CA ARG A 30 4.98 -5.98 10.71
C ARG A 30 3.55 -5.97 11.23
N LEU A 31 2.83 -4.92 10.87
CA LEU A 31 1.44 -4.69 11.22
C LEU A 31 0.49 -5.37 10.23
N GLY A 32 0.88 -5.42 8.95
CA GLY A 32 0.15 -6.19 7.97
C GLY A 32 0.78 -6.17 6.57
N CYS A 33 0.11 -6.84 5.63
CA CYS A 33 0.53 -6.90 4.25
C CYS A 33 -0.64 -7.18 3.30
N TYR A 34 -0.43 -6.88 2.02
CA TYR A 34 -1.35 -7.17 0.93
C TYR A 34 -0.57 -7.49 -0.35
N ARG A 35 -1.02 -8.48 -1.11
CA ARG A 35 -0.38 -8.87 -2.38
C ARG A 35 -1.08 -8.21 -3.55
N THR A 36 -0.35 -7.40 -4.31
CA THR A 36 -0.85 -6.78 -5.55
C THR A 36 -0.84 -7.75 -6.72
N SER A 37 -1.57 -7.42 -7.79
CA SER A 37 -1.68 -8.27 -8.98
C SER A 37 -0.40 -8.28 -9.83
N ALA A 38 0.24 -7.11 -9.95
CA ALA A 38 1.53 -6.91 -10.59
C ALA A 38 2.51 -6.17 -9.67
N VAL A 39 3.74 -5.95 -10.15
CA VAL A 39 4.75 -5.19 -9.41
C VAL A 39 4.25 -3.77 -9.22
N ALA A 40 4.26 -3.31 -7.97
CA ALA A 40 3.85 -1.97 -7.61
C ALA A 40 4.78 -0.92 -8.24
N SER A 41 4.19 0.20 -8.60
CA SER A 41 4.83 1.27 -9.35
C SER A 41 4.45 2.66 -8.88
N GLY A 42 3.32 2.78 -8.19
CA GLY A 42 2.99 3.93 -7.34
C GLY A 42 2.59 3.48 -5.94
N LEU A 43 2.89 4.32 -4.94
CA LEU A 43 2.43 4.19 -3.56
C LEU A 43 2.11 5.59 -3.03
N GLN A 44 0.88 5.79 -2.57
CA GLN A 44 0.41 7.02 -1.92
C GLN A 44 -0.45 6.64 -0.71
N PHE A 45 -0.45 7.48 0.33
CA PHE A 45 -1.22 7.26 1.54
C PHE A 45 -1.91 8.54 1.99
N ASP A 46 -3.19 8.42 2.33
CA ASP A 46 -3.97 9.48 2.95
C ASP A 46 -4.10 9.19 4.45
N VAL A 47 -3.56 10.10 5.27
CA VAL A 47 -3.48 9.92 6.73
C VAL A 47 -4.86 10.02 7.39
N GLU A 48 -5.67 10.98 6.96
CA GLU A 48 -6.98 11.27 7.57
C GLU A 48 -7.91 10.06 7.48
N THR A 49 -7.99 9.47 6.30
CA THR A 49 -8.92 8.37 6.02
C THR A 49 -8.27 6.98 6.11
N ARG A 50 -6.94 6.93 6.28
CA ARG A 50 -6.10 5.72 6.29
C ARG A 50 -6.22 4.88 5.02
N HIS A 51 -6.34 5.55 3.87
CA HIS A 51 -6.37 4.86 2.58
C HIS A 51 -4.97 4.80 1.97
N VAL A 52 -4.57 3.62 1.52
CA VAL A 52 -3.39 3.45 0.68
C VAL A 52 -3.83 3.20 -0.77
N PHE A 53 -3.17 3.88 -1.69
CA PHE A 53 -3.35 3.75 -3.13
C PHE A 53 -2.09 3.13 -3.71
N ILE A 54 -2.24 1.96 -4.33
CA ILE A 54 -1.12 1.19 -4.88
C ILE A 54 -1.36 1.02 -6.37
N GLY A 55 -0.60 1.75 -7.18
CA GLY A 55 -0.56 1.55 -8.64
C GLY A 55 0.37 0.39 -8.96
N ASP A 56 0.02 -0.44 -9.94
CA ASP A 56 0.87 -1.53 -10.41
C ASP A 56 1.08 -1.54 -11.93
N HIS A 57 2.07 -2.32 -12.39
CA HIS A 57 2.44 -2.43 -13.81
C HIS A 57 1.35 -3.02 -14.71
N SER A 58 0.24 -3.54 -14.17
CA SER A 58 -0.91 -3.99 -14.96
C SER A 58 -1.89 -2.86 -15.31
N GLY A 59 -1.61 -1.62 -14.88
CA GLY A 59 -2.52 -0.48 -15.06
C GLY A 59 -3.63 -0.43 -14.01
N GLN A 60 -3.46 -1.19 -12.93
CA GLN A 60 -4.41 -1.29 -11.83
C GLN A 60 -4.02 -0.37 -10.67
N VAL A 61 -5.00 0.28 -10.05
CA VAL A 61 -4.86 0.97 -8.77
C VAL A 61 -5.68 0.22 -7.73
N THR A 62 -5.01 -0.35 -6.74
CA THR A 62 -5.64 -0.99 -5.57
C THR A 62 -5.79 0.03 -4.45
N ILE A 63 -6.97 0.07 -3.83
CA ILE A 63 -7.24 0.94 -2.68
C ILE A 63 -7.57 0.07 -1.47
N LEU A 64 -6.77 0.22 -0.42
CA LEU A 64 -6.99 -0.46 0.86
C LEU A 64 -7.25 0.58 1.95
N LYS A 65 -8.13 0.26 2.89
CA LYS A 65 -8.20 0.94 4.18
C LYS A 65 -7.31 0.20 5.17
N LEU A 66 -6.38 0.91 5.80
CA LEU A 66 -5.47 0.33 6.79
C LEU A 66 -6.01 0.50 8.21
N GLU A 67 -5.87 -0.56 8.99
CA GLU A 67 -6.01 -0.55 10.44
C GLU A 67 -4.69 -1.02 11.07
N GLN A 68 -4.64 -1.01 12.39
CA GLN A 68 -3.39 -1.24 13.11
C GLN A 68 -2.82 -2.65 12.89
N GLU A 69 -3.67 -3.65 12.64
CA GLU A 69 -3.24 -5.05 12.44
C GLU A 69 -3.94 -5.74 11.24
N ASN A 70 -4.70 -4.98 10.45
CA ASN A 70 -5.41 -5.52 9.31
C ASN A 70 -5.53 -4.48 8.18
N CYS A 71 -6.01 -4.92 7.03
CA CYS A 71 -6.49 -4.01 6.00
C CYS A 71 -7.74 -4.59 5.35
N THR A 72 -8.57 -3.69 4.82
CA THR A 72 -9.73 -4.04 4.01
C THR A 72 -9.51 -3.57 2.59
N LEU A 73 -9.67 -4.46 1.61
CA LEU A 73 -9.75 -4.08 0.20
C LEU A 73 -11.07 -3.35 -0.03
N LEU A 74 -10.99 -2.08 -0.42
CA LEU A 74 -12.18 -1.29 -0.72
C LEU A 74 -12.58 -1.43 -2.17
N THR A 75 -11.64 -1.19 -3.07
CA THR A 75 -11.87 -1.32 -4.50
C THR A 75 -10.56 -1.40 -5.26
N THR A 76 -10.70 -1.71 -6.54
CA THR A 76 -9.61 -1.78 -7.49
C THR A 76 -10.06 -1.13 -8.79
N PHE A 77 -9.37 -0.06 -9.20
CA PHE A 77 -9.60 0.59 -10.47
C PHE A 77 -8.70 -0.01 -11.54
N ARG A 78 -9.27 -0.34 -12.69
CA ARG A 78 -8.51 -0.73 -13.89
C ARG A 78 -8.92 0.21 -15.02
N GLY A 79 -8.29 1.38 -15.04
CA GLY A 79 -8.56 2.43 -16.04
C GLY A 79 -7.43 2.63 -17.04
N HIS A 80 -6.24 2.06 -16.79
CA HIS A 80 -5.06 2.27 -17.61
C HIS A 80 -4.72 1.00 -18.39
N THR A 81 -4.48 1.13 -19.70
CA THR A 81 -4.04 0.04 -20.59
C THR A 81 -2.54 -0.24 -20.50
N GLY A 82 -1.81 0.41 -19.59
CA GLY A 82 -0.36 0.30 -19.43
C GLY A 82 0.10 0.64 -18.01
N LYS A 83 1.42 0.53 -17.78
CA LYS A 83 2.07 0.74 -16.48
C LYS A 83 1.79 2.15 -15.93
N ILE A 84 1.34 2.19 -14.67
CA ILE A 84 1.28 3.41 -13.84
C ILE A 84 2.66 3.64 -13.22
#